data_AF-A0A0A9X2C3-F1
#
_entry.id   AF-A0A0A9X2C3-F1
#
_cell.length_a   1.000
_cell.length_b   1.000
_cell.length_c   1.000
_cell.angle_alpha   90.00
_cell.angle_beta   90.00
_cell.angle_gamma   90.00
#
_symmetry.space_group_name_H-M   'P 1'
#
loop_
_entity.id
_entity.type
_entity.pdbx_description
1 polymer ?
#
loop_
_entity_poly.entity_id
_entity_poly.type
_entity_poly.pdbx_seq_one_letter_code
_entity_poly.pdbx_strand_id
1 'polypeptide(L)'
;MVMDSDIRVQSGKRPTITSTGMSIAARSGMSVASEAAKTLPDTVKVAKDVRDQLKLTDISYALKYKIVKATKEIEVMVNCYKVLGPYLRRCLVDLRHVLKKKSSTKQEQVEEQFQIVMDQFDKIKAKKYAIIEAAEAKKVAIDRKRKLFQVFIDDNIRICSVENSVDLTNKMNDTQKFKRLVKELDKMAASRNFSSDIKEELSDMTLQLCSTMALDGINALKARYDVVLLRNAVVKGPDAEEEVRLRLKNMKVNVGGVINLCEMKRDSVEHYVNDVTKMMLDMDREINEKKDMLKAQK
;
A
#
# COMPACT_ATOMS: atom_id res chain seq x y z
N MET A 1 27.74 -9.62 60.14
CA MET A 1 26.37 -9.69 60.67
C MET A 1 25.48 -8.93 59.71
N VAL A 2 24.77 -9.68 58.86
CA VAL A 2 23.73 -9.18 57.98
C VAL A 2 22.44 -9.38 58.76
N MET A 3 21.66 -8.31 58.98
CA MET A 3 20.30 -8.45 59.50
C MET A 3 19.31 -7.76 58.57
N ASP A 4 18.30 -8.56 58.26
CA ASP A 4 17.11 -8.28 57.48
C ASP A 4 16.31 -7.09 58.00
N SER A 5 15.59 -6.44 57.08
CA SER A 5 14.28 -5.87 57.40
C SER A 5 13.39 -5.95 56.16
N ASP A 6 12.39 -6.82 56.29
CA ASP A 6 11.27 -7.04 55.39
C ASP A 6 10.58 -5.75 54.91
N ILE A 7 10.32 -5.66 53.60
CA ILE A 7 9.30 -4.76 53.07
C ILE A 7 8.08 -5.61 52.70
N ARG A 8 7.06 -5.49 53.56
CA ARG A 8 5.69 -5.98 53.33
C ARG A 8 5.07 -5.35 52.08
N VAL A 9 4.56 -6.21 51.23
CA VAL A 9 3.66 -5.89 50.11
C VAL A 9 2.31 -5.43 50.66
N GLN A 10 1.87 -4.22 50.30
CA GLN A 10 0.45 -3.85 50.34
C GLN A 10 -0.03 -3.46 48.94
N SER A 11 -1.15 -4.07 48.57
CA SER A 11 -1.85 -3.97 47.30
C SER A 11 -2.44 -2.58 47.08
N GLY A 12 -1.94 -1.87 46.07
CA GLY A 12 -2.59 -0.69 45.50
C GLY A 12 -2.87 -0.94 44.02
N LYS A 13 -4.15 -0.86 43.63
CA LYS A 13 -4.61 -0.96 42.24
C LYS A 13 -3.80 -0.03 41.34
N ARG A 14 -3.20 -0.55 40.26
CA ARG A 14 -2.54 0.27 39.24
C ARG A 14 -3.58 1.11 38.47
N PRO A 15 -3.35 2.42 38.28
CA PRO A 15 -4.16 3.24 37.40
C PRO A 15 -3.90 2.92 35.93
N THR A 16 -4.97 3.00 35.14
CA THR A 16 -4.95 2.87 33.68
C THR A 16 -4.14 4.00 33.07
N ILE A 17 -3.00 3.68 32.46
CA ILE A 17 -2.21 4.64 31.69
C ILE A 17 -2.87 4.75 30.30
N THR A 18 -3.74 5.75 30.13
CA THR A 18 -4.09 6.28 28.81
C THR A 18 -2.90 7.06 28.26
N SER A 19 -2.27 6.55 27.22
CA SER A 19 -1.18 7.21 26.51
C SER A 19 -1.71 8.47 25.82
N THR A 20 -1.31 9.62 26.35
CA THR A 20 -1.43 10.95 25.77
C THR A 20 -0.43 11.07 24.60
N GLY A 21 -0.87 10.69 23.41
CA GLY A 21 -0.29 11.13 22.14
C GLY A 21 -1.03 12.37 21.64
N MET A 22 -0.79 13.52 22.27
CA MET A 22 -1.37 14.80 21.84
C MET A 22 -0.78 15.22 20.50
N SER A 23 -1.60 15.09 19.47
CA SER A 23 -1.42 15.69 18.16
C SER A 23 -1.49 17.21 18.29
N ILE A 24 -0.45 17.91 17.85
CA ILE A 24 -0.49 19.37 17.66
C ILE A 24 -1.38 19.65 16.44
N ALA A 25 -2.70 19.68 16.65
CA ALA A 25 -3.68 20.20 15.69
C ALA A 25 -5.07 20.35 16.33
N ALA A 26 -5.20 21.18 17.37
CA ALA A 26 -6.54 21.52 17.89
C ALA A 26 -6.57 22.85 18.65
N ARG A 27 -6.10 23.95 18.04
CA ARG A 27 -6.49 25.32 18.44
C ARG A 27 -6.54 26.27 17.25
N SER A 28 -7.52 26.05 16.39
CA SER A 28 -8.17 27.09 15.59
C SER A 28 -9.54 26.55 15.17
N GLY A 29 -10.61 27.18 15.66
CA GLY A 29 -11.99 26.83 15.35
C GLY A 29 -12.35 27.17 13.91
N MET A 30 -11.85 26.41 12.95
CA MET A 30 -12.34 26.41 11.58
C MET A 30 -12.82 25.00 11.23
N SER A 31 -14.13 24.84 11.21
CA SER A 31 -14.81 23.71 10.59
C SER A 31 -14.36 23.62 9.13
N VAL A 32 -13.38 22.76 8.84
CA VAL A 32 -13.12 22.32 7.47
C VAL A 32 -14.00 21.10 7.25
N ALA A 33 -15.19 21.35 6.70
CA ALA A 33 -15.99 20.28 6.11
C ALA A 33 -15.06 19.49 5.19
N SER A 34 -14.93 18.19 5.46
CA SER A 34 -14.30 17.26 4.54
C SER A 34 -15.16 17.24 3.27
N GLU A 35 -14.82 18.10 2.31
CA GLU A 35 -15.34 17.98 0.95
C GLU A 35 -14.77 16.66 0.40
N ALA A 36 -15.59 15.61 0.45
CA ALA A 36 -15.37 14.41 -0.36
C ALA A 36 -15.03 14.87 -1.78
N ALA A 37 -13.88 14.43 -2.31
CA ALA A 37 -13.44 14.81 -3.64
C ALA A 37 -14.60 14.61 -4.63
N LYS A 38 -15.18 15.71 -5.11
CA LYS A 38 -16.34 15.68 -6.03
C LYS A 38 -15.92 14.87 -7.24
N THR A 39 -16.43 13.65 -7.34
CA THR A 39 -16.15 12.75 -8.44
C THR A 39 -16.65 13.42 -9.71
N LEU A 40 -15.72 13.82 -10.58
CA LEU A 40 -16.06 14.47 -11.84
C LEU A 40 -16.95 13.53 -12.67
N PRO A 41 -17.99 14.05 -13.36
CA PRO A 41 -18.96 13.21 -14.04
C PRO A 41 -18.31 12.42 -15.18
N ASP A 42 -18.67 11.15 -15.28
CA ASP A 42 -18.17 10.26 -16.33
C ASP A 42 -18.52 10.78 -17.74
N THR A 43 -17.56 10.75 -18.66
CA THR A 43 -17.70 11.38 -19.98
C THR A 43 -18.74 10.66 -20.84
N VAL A 44 -18.86 9.34 -20.75
CA VAL A 44 -19.88 8.55 -21.47
C VAL A 44 -21.26 8.86 -20.89
N LYS A 45 -21.37 8.96 -19.57
CA LYS A 45 -22.62 9.40 -18.91
C LYS A 45 -23.04 10.80 -19.35
N VAL A 46 -22.11 11.76 -19.43
CA VAL A 46 -22.42 13.13 -19.89
C VAL A 46 -22.85 13.12 -21.37
N ALA A 47 -22.23 12.33 -22.24
CA ALA A 47 -22.63 12.21 -23.64
C ALA A 47 -24.05 11.64 -23.79
N LYS A 48 -24.41 10.65 -22.97
CA LYS A 48 -25.78 10.14 -22.87
C LYS A 48 -26.76 11.21 -22.39
N ASP A 49 -26.42 11.93 -21.31
CA ASP A 49 -27.25 13.02 -20.79
C ASP A 49 -27.52 14.09 -21.86
N VAL A 50 -26.52 14.46 -22.68
CA VAL A 50 -26.68 15.40 -23.80
C VAL A 50 -27.77 14.91 -24.76
N ARG A 51 -27.76 13.62 -25.13
CA ARG A 51 -28.79 13.05 -26.01
C ARG A 51 -30.18 13.05 -25.39
N ASP A 52 -30.28 12.79 -24.10
CA ASP A 52 -31.56 12.82 -23.41
C ASP A 52 -32.11 14.26 -23.30
N GLN A 53 -31.25 15.26 -23.09
CA GLN A 53 -31.64 16.68 -23.10
C GLN A 53 -32.04 17.17 -24.50
N LEU A 54 -31.44 16.64 -25.57
CA LEU A 54 -31.79 16.99 -26.95
C LEU A 54 -33.24 16.63 -27.32
N LYS A 55 -33.78 15.55 -26.74
CA LYS A 55 -35.19 15.14 -26.96
C LYS A 55 -36.17 16.22 -26.49
N LEU A 56 -35.83 16.93 -25.43
CA LEU A 56 -36.66 17.95 -24.78
C LEU A 56 -36.38 19.37 -25.27
N THR A 57 -35.43 19.53 -26.20
CA THR A 57 -34.98 20.83 -26.66
C THR A 57 -35.63 21.19 -27.99
N ASP A 58 -36.14 22.41 -28.12
CA ASP A 58 -36.70 22.92 -29.38
C ASP A 58 -35.59 23.58 -30.23
N ILE A 59 -34.97 22.78 -31.10
CA ILE A 59 -33.95 23.17 -32.09
C ILE A 59 -34.14 22.32 -33.35
N SER A 60 -33.55 22.76 -34.46
CA SER A 60 -33.68 22.09 -35.76
C SER A 60 -33.32 20.60 -35.72
N TYR A 61 -34.10 19.79 -36.44
CA TYR A 61 -33.89 18.35 -36.53
C TYR A 61 -32.50 17.99 -37.07
N ALA A 62 -32.03 18.74 -38.07
CA ALA A 62 -30.71 18.55 -38.66
C ALA A 62 -29.58 18.71 -37.62
N LEU A 63 -29.67 19.71 -36.74
CA LEU A 63 -28.70 19.92 -35.68
C LEU A 63 -28.76 18.81 -34.62
N LYS A 64 -29.97 18.41 -34.19
CA LYS A 64 -30.15 17.27 -33.26
C LYS A 64 -29.48 16.01 -33.80
N TYR A 65 -29.70 15.70 -35.08
CA TYR A 65 -29.11 14.53 -35.71
C TYR A 65 -27.57 14.56 -35.69
N LYS A 66 -26.98 15.71 -36.04
CA LYS A 66 -25.52 15.90 -35.99
C LYS A 66 -24.96 15.68 -34.58
N ILE A 67 -25.58 16.25 -33.56
CA ILE A 67 -25.12 16.11 -32.17
C ILE A 67 -25.28 14.66 -31.68
N VAL A 68 -26.37 13.98 -32.02
CA VAL A 68 -26.58 12.56 -31.67
C VAL A 68 -25.51 11.67 -32.32
N LYS A 69 -25.18 11.91 -33.59
CA LYS A 69 -24.13 11.16 -34.29
C LYS A 69 -22.77 11.36 -33.62
N ALA A 70 -22.38 12.62 -33.41
CA ALA A 70 -21.10 12.97 -32.81
C ALA A 70 -20.94 12.43 -31.37
N THR A 71 -21.99 12.54 -30.54
CA THR A 71 -21.95 12.01 -29.18
C THR A 71 -21.83 10.48 -29.14
N LYS A 72 -22.41 9.74 -30.09
CA LYS A 72 -22.18 8.29 -30.22
C LYS A 72 -20.74 7.97 -30.61
N GLU A 73 -20.16 8.71 -31.57
CA GLU A 73 -18.76 8.53 -31.96
C GLU A 73 -17.80 8.80 -30.80
N ILE A 74 -18.08 9.83 -30.00
CA ILE A 74 -17.33 10.14 -28.78
C ILE A 74 -17.41 8.99 -27.77
N GLU A 75 -18.60 8.43 -27.54
CA GLU A 75 -18.76 7.29 -26.63
C GLU A 75 -17.96 6.07 -27.08
N VAL A 76 -18.01 5.74 -28.38
CA VAL A 76 -17.21 4.64 -28.94
C VAL A 76 -15.73 4.89 -28.70
N MET A 77 -15.23 6.08 -29.00
CA MET A 77 -13.82 6.43 -28.80
C MET A 77 -13.41 6.34 -27.32
N VAL A 78 -14.21 6.87 -26.41
CA VAL A 78 -13.92 6.84 -24.96
C VAL A 78 -14.01 5.42 -24.40
N ASN A 79 -14.92 4.58 -24.90
CA ASN A 79 -15.00 3.18 -24.50
C ASN A 79 -13.78 2.39 -24.96
N CYS A 80 -13.30 2.62 -26.19
CA CYS A 80 -12.06 2.01 -26.68
C CYS A 80 -10.82 2.56 -25.97
N TYR A 81 -10.82 3.84 -25.59
CA TYR A 81 -9.67 4.54 -25.02
C TYR A 81 -10.09 5.43 -23.84
N LYS A 82 -10.30 4.81 -22.68
CA LYS A 82 -10.81 5.51 -21.47
C LYS A 82 -10.01 6.75 -21.07
N VAL A 83 -8.71 6.76 -21.33
CA VAL A 83 -7.79 7.87 -21.05
C VAL A 83 -8.13 9.16 -21.79
N LEU A 84 -8.89 9.09 -22.89
CA LEU A 84 -9.29 10.26 -23.69
C LEU A 84 -10.53 10.96 -23.11
N GLY A 85 -11.33 10.26 -22.30
CA GLY A 85 -12.57 10.78 -21.73
C GLY A 85 -12.45 12.13 -21.00
N PRO A 86 -11.43 12.34 -20.13
CA PRO A 86 -11.25 13.61 -19.43
C PRO A 86 -11.08 14.82 -20.36
N TYR A 87 -10.49 14.65 -21.54
CA TYR A 87 -10.21 15.74 -22.49
C TYR A 87 -11.46 16.27 -23.21
N LEU A 88 -12.56 15.50 -23.20
CA LEU A 88 -13.85 15.87 -23.79
C LEU A 88 -14.90 16.29 -22.75
N ARG A 89 -14.64 15.99 -21.48
CA ARG A 89 -15.63 16.14 -20.40
C ARG A 89 -16.16 17.56 -20.28
N ARG A 90 -15.27 18.56 -20.28
CA ARG A 90 -15.65 19.97 -20.10
C ARG A 90 -16.59 20.44 -21.20
N CYS A 91 -16.18 20.30 -22.47
CA CYS A 91 -16.99 20.76 -23.60
C CYS A 91 -18.36 20.05 -23.67
N LEU A 92 -18.42 18.76 -23.32
CA LEU A 92 -19.70 18.02 -23.25
C LEU A 92 -20.60 18.49 -22.10
N VAL A 93 -20.02 18.82 -20.94
CA VAL A 93 -20.76 19.40 -19.82
C VAL A 93 -21.31 20.78 -20.18
N ASP A 94 -20.53 21.59 -20.89
CA ASP A 94 -20.94 22.93 -21.32
C ASP A 94 -22.08 22.85 -22.35
N LEU A 95 -21.97 21.95 -23.34
CA LEU A 95 -23.06 21.64 -24.28
C LEU A 95 -24.32 21.17 -23.54
N ARG A 96 -24.19 20.29 -22.55
CA ARG A 96 -25.32 19.84 -21.71
C ARG A 96 -25.98 21.01 -20.98
N HIS A 97 -25.20 21.97 -20.47
CA HIS A 97 -25.75 23.13 -19.77
C HIS A 97 -26.54 24.04 -20.72
N VAL A 98 -26.02 24.30 -21.92
CA VAL A 98 -26.74 25.13 -22.92
C VAL A 98 -28.05 24.46 -23.33
N LEU A 99 -28.06 23.14 -23.53
CA LEU A 99 -29.29 22.39 -23.83
C LEU A 99 -30.35 22.47 -22.73
N LYS A 100 -29.94 22.61 -21.46
CA LYS A 100 -30.86 22.77 -20.32
C LYS A 100 -31.45 24.18 -20.19
N LYS A 101 -30.78 25.21 -20.71
CA LYS A 101 -31.25 26.60 -20.58
C LYS A 101 -32.52 26.84 -21.41
N LYS A 102 -33.41 27.68 -20.90
CA LYS A 102 -34.49 28.28 -21.68
C LYS A 102 -33.99 29.64 -22.17
N SER A 103 -33.84 29.81 -23.48
CA SER A 103 -33.31 31.02 -24.12
C SER A 103 -33.96 31.22 -25.48
N SER A 104 -34.12 32.47 -25.92
CA SER A 104 -34.58 32.82 -27.27
C SER A 104 -33.50 32.60 -28.33
N THR A 105 -32.21 32.63 -27.96
CA THR A 105 -31.05 32.40 -28.85
C THR A 105 -30.49 30.97 -28.74
N LYS A 106 -31.33 30.03 -28.31
CA LYS A 106 -30.90 28.68 -27.93
C LYS A 106 -30.25 27.91 -29.09
N GLN A 107 -30.71 28.08 -30.33
CA GLN A 107 -30.14 27.37 -31.47
C GLN A 107 -28.68 27.79 -31.74
N GLU A 108 -28.42 29.09 -31.85
CA GLU A 108 -27.07 29.62 -32.09
C GLU A 108 -26.09 29.21 -30.98
N GLN A 109 -26.52 29.29 -29.72
CA GLN A 109 -25.69 28.88 -28.58
C GLN A 109 -25.38 27.37 -28.60
N VAL A 110 -26.33 26.54 -29.02
CA VAL A 110 -26.10 25.09 -29.16
C VAL A 110 -25.14 24.82 -30.32
N GLU A 111 -25.27 25.52 -31.45
CA GLU A 111 -24.38 25.38 -32.60
C GLU A 111 -22.93 25.77 -32.26
N GLU A 112 -22.74 26.90 -31.57
CA GLU A 112 -21.43 27.36 -31.11
C GLU A 112 -20.77 26.34 -30.17
N GLN A 113 -21.49 25.90 -29.13
CA GLN A 113 -20.95 24.91 -28.20
C GLN A 113 -20.72 23.56 -28.85
N PHE A 114 -21.55 23.17 -29.82
CA PHE A 114 -21.35 21.94 -30.57
C PHE A 114 -20.09 22.03 -31.44
N GLN A 115 -19.82 23.17 -32.06
CA GLN A 115 -18.59 23.37 -32.83
C GLN A 115 -17.35 23.26 -31.93
N ILE A 116 -17.38 23.83 -30.72
CA ILE A 116 -16.29 23.70 -29.74
C ILE A 116 -16.04 22.23 -29.37
N VAL A 117 -17.11 21.44 -29.20
CA VAL A 117 -16.98 19.98 -28.96
C VAL A 117 -16.32 19.29 -30.14
N MET A 118 -16.72 19.61 -31.37
CA MET A 118 -16.17 18.99 -32.58
C MET A 118 -14.70 19.35 -32.81
N ASP A 119 -14.33 20.62 -32.67
CA ASP A 119 -12.93 21.06 -32.79
C ASP A 119 -12.03 20.36 -31.77
N GLN A 120 -12.52 20.19 -30.53
CA GLN A 120 -11.80 19.47 -29.50
C GLN A 120 -11.72 17.97 -29.79
N PHE A 121 -12.79 17.39 -30.31
CA PHE A 121 -12.85 15.99 -30.69
C PHE A 121 -11.86 15.67 -31.81
N ASP A 122 -11.76 16.52 -32.83
CA ASP A 122 -10.83 16.34 -33.94
C ASP A 122 -9.37 16.54 -33.51
N LYS A 123 -9.09 17.50 -32.62
CA LYS A 123 -7.76 17.64 -31.98
C LYS A 123 -7.36 16.38 -31.22
N ILE A 124 -8.29 15.76 -30.50
CA ILE A 124 -8.03 14.52 -29.76
C ILE A 124 -7.83 13.33 -30.70
N LYS A 125 -8.64 13.21 -31.77
CA LYS A 125 -8.45 12.19 -32.81
C LYS A 125 -7.05 12.27 -33.41
N ALA A 126 -6.60 13.48 -33.77
CA ALA A 126 -5.29 13.72 -34.35
C ALA A 126 -4.14 13.40 -33.37
N LYS A 127 -4.33 13.66 -32.07
CA LYS A 127 -3.30 13.45 -31.03
C LYS A 127 -3.46 12.13 -30.26
N LYS A 128 -4.37 11.25 -30.67
CA LYS A 128 -4.76 10.04 -29.95
C LYS A 128 -3.54 9.20 -29.53
N TYR A 129 -2.67 8.89 -30.50
CA TYR A 129 -1.50 8.03 -30.29
C TYR A 129 -0.51 8.66 -29.31
N ALA A 130 -0.17 9.93 -29.47
CA ALA A 130 0.75 10.65 -28.57
C ALA A 130 0.20 10.75 -27.13
N ILE A 131 -1.11 10.91 -26.96
CA ILE A 131 -1.75 10.97 -25.64
C ILE A 131 -1.70 9.60 -24.94
N ILE A 132 -1.96 8.52 -25.68
CA ILE A 132 -1.87 7.15 -25.15
C ILE A 132 -0.44 6.83 -24.75
N GLU A 133 0.53 7.09 -25.62
CA GLU A 133 1.95 6.84 -25.38
C GLU A 133 2.48 7.64 -24.18
N ALA A 134 2.12 8.92 -24.06
CA ALA A 134 2.51 9.75 -22.91
C ALA A 134 1.87 9.26 -21.59
N ALA A 135 0.65 8.73 -21.62
CA ALA A 135 -0.01 8.15 -20.45
C ALA A 135 0.65 6.83 -20.04
N GLU A 136 1.02 5.99 -21.00
CA GLU A 136 1.76 4.75 -20.76
C GLU A 136 3.17 5.04 -20.25
N ALA A 137 3.89 6.00 -20.83
CA ALA A 137 5.20 6.43 -20.35
C ALA A 137 5.15 6.98 -18.92
N LYS A 138 4.11 7.76 -18.57
CA LYS A 138 3.87 8.21 -17.19
C LYS A 138 3.57 7.05 -16.26
N LYS A 139 2.79 6.07 -16.69
CA LYS A 139 2.52 4.85 -15.92
C LYS A 139 3.81 4.07 -15.67
N VAL A 140 4.64 3.87 -16.71
CA VAL A 140 5.95 3.23 -16.60
C VAL A 140 6.89 4.01 -15.68
N ALA A 141 6.91 5.34 -15.75
CA ALA A 141 7.72 6.18 -14.87
C ALA A 141 7.26 6.13 -13.40
N ILE A 142 5.95 6.07 -13.16
CA ILE A 142 5.37 5.87 -11.81
C ILE A 142 5.66 4.44 -11.31
N ASP A 143 5.55 3.43 -12.17
CA ASP A 143 5.85 2.04 -11.85
C ASP A 143 7.36 1.81 -11.59
N ARG A 144 8.24 2.54 -12.29
CA ARG A 144 9.68 2.59 -11.99
C ARG A 144 9.97 3.26 -10.65
N LYS A 145 9.28 4.35 -10.31
CA LYS A 145 9.36 4.99 -8.98
C LYS A 145 8.80 4.12 -7.85
N ARG A 146 8.00 3.10 -8.16
CA ARG A 146 7.43 2.14 -7.18
C ARG A 146 8.27 0.91 -6.89
N LYS A 147 9.38 0.68 -7.61
CA LYS A 147 10.42 -0.31 -7.23
C LYS A 147 11.23 0.15 -5.99
N LEU A 148 10.56 0.74 -5.01
CA LEU A 148 11.15 1.10 -3.74
C LEU A 148 11.12 -0.17 -2.88
N PHE A 149 12.27 -0.50 -2.28
CA PHE A 149 12.34 -1.46 -1.18
C PHE A 149 11.33 -1.05 -0.10
N GLN A 150 10.30 -1.87 0.10
CA GLN A 150 9.23 -1.62 1.06
C GLN A 150 9.49 -2.45 2.32
N VAL A 151 9.62 -1.77 3.46
CA VAL A 151 9.78 -2.38 4.78
C VAL A 151 8.60 -2.00 5.66
N PHE A 152 7.89 -3.00 6.15
CA PHE A 152 6.83 -2.84 7.15
C PHE A 152 7.28 -3.52 8.43
N ILE A 153 7.26 -2.77 9.54
CA ILE A 153 7.59 -3.29 10.88
C ILE A 153 6.36 -3.12 11.75
N ASP A 154 5.84 -4.23 12.28
CA ASP A 154 4.75 -4.23 13.26
C ASP A 154 4.90 -5.42 14.21
N ASP A 155 4.67 -5.22 15.50
CA ASP A 155 4.83 -6.23 16.57
C ASP A 155 6.13 -7.08 16.40
N ASN A 156 7.29 -6.44 16.21
CA ASN A 156 8.59 -7.10 15.97
C ASN A 156 8.59 -8.10 14.79
N ILE A 157 7.68 -7.95 13.83
CA ILE A 157 7.70 -8.65 12.55
C ILE A 157 8.17 -7.67 11.50
N ARG A 158 9.14 -8.07 10.69
CA ARG A 158 9.64 -7.27 9.57
C ARG A 158 9.25 -7.91 8.25
N ILE A 159 8.49 -7.22 7.42
CA ILE A 159 8.17 -7.64 6.05
C ILE A 159 8.97 -6.77 5.08
N CYS A 160 9.91 -7.39 4.36
CA CYS A 160 10.72 -6.73 3.34
C CYS A 160 10.33 -7.25 1.95
N SER A 161 9.92 -6.37 1.04
CA SER A 161 9.69 -6.73 -0.35
C SER A 161 10.32 -5.73 -1.31
N VAL A 162 10.95 -6.26 -2.35
CA VAL A 162 11.41 -5.53 -3.54
C VAL A 162 10.46 -5.73 -4.74
N GLU A 163 9.44 -6.59 -4.58
CA GLU A 163 8.52 -6.99 -5.64
C GLU A 163 7.19 -6.23 -5.55
N ASN A 164 6.74 -5.69 -6.69
CA ASN A 164 5.50 -4.90 -6.81
C ASN A 164 4.21 -5.72 -6.63
N SER A 165 4.27 -7.05 -6.67
CA SER A 165 3.12 -7.95 -6.64
C SER A 165 2.85 -8.58 -5.27
N VAL A 166 3.68 -8.30 -4.26
CA VAL A 166 3.48 -8.87 -2.92
C VAL A 166 2.49 -8.02 -2.15
N ASP A 167 1.35 -8.60 -1.79
CA ASP A 167 0.40 -7.97 -0.89
C ASP A 167 0.95 -7.96 0.55
N LEU A 168 1.56 -6.84 0.93
CA LEU A 168 2.26 -6.69 2.21
C LEU A 168 1.31 -6.71 3.41
N THR A 169 0.07 -6.26 3.23
CA THR A 169 -0.93 -6.32 4.30
C THR A 169 -1.30 -7.76 4.59
N ASN A 170 -1.54 -8.54 3.53
CA ASN A 170 -1.81 -9.97 3.67
C ASN A 170 -0.61 -10.74 4.23
N LYS A 171 0.62 -10.43 3.79
CA LYS A 171 1.83 -11.05 4.36
C LYS A 171 2.01 -10.72 5.83
N MET A 172 1.83 -9.46 6.23
CA MET A 172 1.88 -9.07 7.65
C MET A 172 0.84 -9.82 8.47
N ASN A 173 -0.42 -9.87 8.01
CA ASN A 173 -1.50 -10.59 8.68
C ASN A 173 -1.19 -12.09 8.83
N ASP A 174 -0.63 -12.73 7.79
CA ASP A 174 -0.24 -14.13 7.84
C ASP A 174 0.92 -14.38 8.81
N THR A 175 1.92 -13.50 8.83
CA THR A 175 3.03 -13.61 9.78
C THR A 175 2.59 -13.34 11.21
N GLN A 176 1.65 -12.42 11.45
CA GLN A 176 1.04 -12.22 12.78
C GLN A 176 0.28 -13.46 13.25
N LYS A 177 -0.49 -14.11 12.37
CA LYS A 177 -1.14 -15.41 12.69
C LYS A 177 -0.10 -16.47 13.01
N PHE A 178 1.00 -16.50 12.27
CA PHE A 178 2.11 -17.41 12.54
C PHE A 178 2.78 -17.14 13.89
N LYS A 179 3.02 -15.88 14.24
CA LYS A 179 3.55 -15.50 15.57
C LYS A 179 2.63 -15.92 16.71
N ARG A 180 1.30 -15.83 16.53
CA ARG A 180 0.34 -16.35 17.52
C ARG A 180 0.45 -17.87 17.68
N LEU A 181 0.61 -18.60 16.58
CA LEU A 181 0.82 -20.06 16.61
C LEU A 181 2.09 -20.43 17.39
N VAL A 182 3.19 -19.71 17.18
CA VAL A 182 4.46 -19.93 17.91
C VAL A 182 4.27 -19.65 19.41
N LYS A 183 3.59 -18.56 19.78
CA LYS A 183 3.27 -18.25 21.18
C LYS A 183 2.33 -19.28 21.82
N GLU A 184 1.41 -19.86 21.06
CA GLU A 184 0.57 -20.97 21.55
C GLU A 184 1.40 -22.21 21.83
N LEU A 185 2.32 -22.56 20.94
CA LEU A 185 3.22 -23.71 21.11
C LEU A 185 4.02 -23.60 22.41
N ASP A 186 4.62 -22.43 22.66
CA ASP A 186 5.39 -22.14 23.88
C ASP A 186 4.54 -22.29 25.16
N LYS A 187 3.33 -21.70 25.16
CA LYS A 187 2.38 -21.87 26.28
C LYS A 187 1.99 -23.32 26.52
N MET A 188 1.74 -24.09 25.46
CA MET A 188 1.40 -25.50 25.58
C MET A 188 2.57 -26.30 26.15
N ALA A 189 3.78 -26.08 25.64
CA ALA A 189 4.99 -26.73 26.12
C ALA A 189 5.22 -26.47 27.62
N ALA A 190 5.03 -25.23 28.07
CA ALA A 190 5.14 -24.85 29.48
C ALA A 190 4.09 -25.55 30.36
N SER A 191 2.84 -25.66 29.88
CA SER A 191 1.73 -26.24 30.64
C SER A 191 1.76 -27.76 30.77
N ARG A 192 2.49 -28.47 29.90
CA ARG A 192 2.51 -29.93 29.86
C ARG A 192 3.71 -30.51 30.61
N ASN A 193 3.56 -31.76 31.08
CA ASN A 193 4.59 -32.49 31.82
C ASN A 193 5.63 -33.15 30.90
N PHE A 194 6.15 -32.42 29.92
CA PHE A 194 7.33 -32.85 29.16
C PHE A 194 8.59 -32.84 30.04
N SER A 195 9.61 -33.61 29.65
CA SER A 195 10.95 -33.52 30.23
C SER A 195 11.53 -32.09 30.14
N SER A 196 12.45 -31.77 31.06
CA SER A 196 13.16 -30.47 31.08
C SER A 196 13.81 -30.18 29.73
N ASP A 197 14.47 -31.17 29.15
CA ASP A 197 15.28 -31.04 27.95
C ASP A 197 14.39 -30.69 26.75
N ILE A 198 13.22 -31.31 26.64
CA ILE A 198 12.27 -31.02 25.56
C ILE A 198 11.65 -29.64 25.73
N LYS A 199 11.39 -29.20 26.96
CA LYS A 199 10.91 -27.83 27.21
C LYS A 199 11.94 -26.79 26.82
N GLU A 200 13.21 -27.02 27.13
CA GLU A 200 14.31 -26.15 26.74
C GLU A 200 14.46 -26.10 25.21
N GLU A 201 14.48 -27.25 24.53
CA GLU A 201 14.58 -27.31 23.07
C GLU A 201 13.38 -26.65 22.36
N LEU A 202 12.16 -26.79 22.90
CA LEU A 202 10.96 -26.11 22.39
C LEU A 202 11.07 -24.59 22.58
N SER A 203 11.50 -24.15 23.76
CA SER A 203 11.72 -22.73 24.06
C SER A 203 12.74 -22.12 23.08
N ASP A 204 13.89 -22.74 22.91
CA ASP A 204 14.93 -22.30 21.97
C ASP A 204 14.41 -22.23 20.53
N MET A 205 13.67 -23.25 20.09
CA MET A 205 13.07 -23.26 18.76
C MET A 205 12.09 -22.10 18.56
N THR A 206 11.22 -21.85 19.55
CA THR A 206 10.24 -20.75 19.46
C THR A 206 10.90 -19.37 19.47
N LEU A 207 12.00 -19.21 20.22
CA LEU A 207 12.82 -18.00 20.22
C LEU A 207 13.48 -17.79 18.84
N GLN A 208 14.08 -18.83 18.26
CA GLN A 208 14.67 -18.76 16.92
C GLN A 208 13.65 -18.36 15.85
N LEU A 209 12.43 -18.92 15.91
CA LEU A 209 11.34 -18.54 15.01
C LEU A 209 10.92 -17.08 15.18
N CYS A 210 10.87 -16.58 16.42
CA CYS A 210 10.58 -15.18 16.70
C CYS A 210 11.66 -14.26 16.14
N SER A 211 12.94 -14.59 16.35
CA SER A 211 14.07 -13.86 15.76
C SER A 211 14.02 -13.88 14.23
N THR A 212 13.66 -15.01 13.63
CA THR A 212 13.51 -15.13 12.16
C THR A 212 12.41 -14.21 11.63
N MET A 213 11.25 -14.13 12.31
CA MET A 213 10.17 -13.21 11.94
C MET A 213 10.57 -11.73 12.07
N ALA A 214 11.44 -11.40 13.03
CA ALA A 214 11.97 -10.05 13.19
C ALA A 214 12.98 -9.67 12.09
N LEU A 215 13.63 -10.65 11.47
CA LEU A 215 14.54 -10.45 10.33
C LEU A 215 13.78 -10.38 9.00
N ASP A 216 12.99 -11.41 8.67
CA ASP A 216 12.18 -11.50 7.45
C ASP A 216 10.96 -12.39 7.67
N GLY A 217 9.85 -11.75 8.01
CA GLY A 217 8.55 -12.37 8.23
C GLY A 217 7.97 -13.09 7.02
N ILE A 218 8.39 -12.77 5.78
CA ILE A 218 7.93 -13.50 4.59
C ILE A 218 8.63 -14.86 4.53
N ASN A 219 9.95 -14.88 4.72
CA ASN A 219 10.70 -16.12 4.70
C ASN A 219 10.40 -16.99 5.92
N ALA A 220 10.15 -16.39 7.09
CA ALA A 220 9.72 -17.10 8.29
C ALA A 220 8.45 -17.94 8.06
N LEU A 221 7.52 -17.50 7.19
CA LEU A 221 6.31 -18.26 6.87
C LEU A 221 6.59 -19.63 6.23
N LYS A 222 7.78 -19.87 5.67
CA LYS A 222 8.17 -21.18 5.13
C LYS A 222 8.24 -22.25 6.22
N ALA A 223 8.54 -21.88 7.47
CA ALA A 223 8.56 -22.79 8.62
C ALA A 223 7.16 -23.09 9.18
N ARG A 224 6.10 -22.43 8.68
CA ARG A 224 4.75 -22.53 9.26
C ARG A 224 4.21 -23.95 9.28
N TYR A 225 4.43 -24.72 8.21
CA TYR A 225 3.95 -26.09 8.13
C TYR A 225 4.60 -26.98 9.19
N ASP A 226 5.91 -26.85 9.38
CA ASP A 226 6.67 -27.60 10.39
C ASP A 226 6.22 -27.24 11.81
N VAL A 227 5.94 -25.96 12.09
CA VAL A 227 5.37 -25.55 13.40
C VAL A 227 4.00 -26.18 13.64
N VAL A 228 3.14 -26.27 12.62
CA VAL A 228 1.83 -26.90 12.77
C VAL A 228 1.98 -28.39 13.11
N LEU A 229 2.91 -29.08 12.45
CA LEU A 229 3.20 -30.49 12.73
C LEU A 229 3.77 -30.68 14.15
N LEU A 230 4.69 -29.81 14.57
CA LEU A 230 5.25 -29.81 15.91
C LEU A 230 4.17 -29.55 16.97
N ARG A 231 3.30 -28.55 16.75
CA ARG A 231 2.14 -28.27 17.62
C ARG A 231 1.25 -29.48 17.79
N ASN A 232 0.92 -30.16 16.70
CA ASN A 232 0.06 -31.34 16.75
C ASN A 232 0.68 -32.47 17.58
N ALA A 233 2.00 -32.64 17.55
CA ALA A 233 2.71 -33.57 18.43
C ALA A 233 2.68 -33.10 19.90
N VAL A 234 2.93 -31.82 20.17
CA VAL A 234 2.88 -31.25 21.54
C VAL A 234 1.48 -31.37 22.16
N VAL A 235 0.40 -31.29 21.35
CA VAL A 235 -0.98 -31.51 21.79
C VAL A 235 -1.25 -32.94 22.26
N LYS A 236 -0.48 -33.94 21.81
CA LYS A 236 -0.60 -35.31 22.31
C LYS A 236 -0.02 -35.48 23.72
N GLY A 237 0.86 -34.57 24.15
CA GLY A 237 1.42 -34.56 25.50
C GLY A 237 2.65 -35.45 25.66
N PRO A 238 3.01 -35.81 26.90
CA PRO A 238 4.29 -36.46 27.20
C PRO A 238 4.44 -37.84 26.53
N ASP A 239 3.34 -38.54 26.23
CA ASP A 239 3.39 -39.84 25.54
C ASP A 239 3.92 -39.73 24.09
N ALA A 240 3.97 -38.52 23.53
CA ALA A 240 4.51 -38.25 22.20
C ALA A 240 5.89 -37.56 22.24
N GLU A 241 6.61 -37.63 23.35
CA GLU A 241 7.88 -36.92 23.52
C GLU A 241 8.92 -37.27 22.44
N GLU A 242 9.01 -38.54 22.05
CA GLU A 242 9.93 -38.97 20.98
C GLU A 242 9.51 -38.44 19.60
N GLU A 243 8.20 -38.32 19.34
CA GLU A 243 7.69 -37.66 18.13
C GLU A 243 8.06 -36.17 18.14
N VAL A 244 7.89 -35.49 19.29
CA VAL A 244 8.26 -34.08 19.45
C VAL A 244 9.76 -33.89 19.21
N ARG A 245 10.62 -34.75 19.77
CA ARG A 245 12.07 -34.73 19.59
C ARG A 245 12.46 -34.89 18.12
N LEU A 246 11.86 -35.85 17.42
CA LEU A 246 12.09 -36.06 15.99
C LEU A 246 11.67 -34.83 15.16
N ARG A 247 10.52 -34.23 15.47
CA ARG A 247 10.02 -33.03 14.79
C ARG A 247 10.94 -31.83 15.03
N LEU A 248 11.41 -31.62 16.26
CA LEU A 248 12.38 -30.57 16.60
C LEU A 248 13.68 -30.73 15.81
N LYS A 249 14.22 -31.95 15.72
CA LYS A 249 15.44 -32.21 14.96
C LYS A 249 15.29 -31.85 13.48
N ASN A 250 14.18 -32.25 12.86
CA ASN A 250 13.90 -31.91 11.46
C ASN A 250 13.70 -30.40 11.28
N MET A 251 13.02 -29.78 12.24
CA MET A 251 12.75 -28.35 12.23
C MET A 251 14.02 -27.51 12.39
N LYS A 252 14.99 -27.93 13.21
CA LYS A 252 16.31 -27.27 13.36
C LYS A 252 17.02 -27.12 12.02
N VAL A 253 16.98 -28.14 11.16
CA VAL A 253 17.58 -28.09 9.81
C VAL A 253 16.85 -27.07 8.92
N ASN A 254 15.52 -27.13 8.88
CA ASN A 254 14.72 -26.24 8.03
C ASN A 254 14.79 -24.77 8.49
N VAL A 255 14.64 -24.53 9.80
CA VAL A 255 14.71 -23.19 10.39
C VAL A 255 16.12 -22.62 10.26
N GLY A 256 17.17 -23.43 10.43
CA GLY A 256 18.55 -23.00 10.15
C GLY A 256 18.73 -22.52 8.70
N GLY A 257 18.18 -23.24 7.72
CA GLY A 257 18.17 -22.80 6.33
C GLY A 257 17.40 -21.49 6.10
N VAL A 258 16.28 -21.29 6.79
CA VAL A 258 15.50 -20.05 6.72
C VAL A 258 16.25 -18.88 7.37
N ILE A 259 16.88 -19.08 8.52
CA ILE A 259 17.69 -18.08 9.23
C ILE A 259 18.83 -17.60 8.32
N ASN A 260 19.61 -18.52 7.75
CA ASN A 260 20.70 -18.18 6.82
C ASN A 260 20.20 -17.31 5.66
N LEU A 261 19.01 -17.63 5.12
CA LEU A 261 18.43 -16.86 4.01
C LEU A 261 17.96 -15.46 4.45
N CYS A 262 17.49 -15.32 5.69
CA CYS A 262 17.14 -14.03 6.28
C CYS A 262 18.40 -13.17 6.54
N GLU A 263 19.48 -13.78 7.04
CA GLU A 263 20.76 -13.11 7.29
C GLU A 263 21.43 -12.66 5.99
N MET A 264 21.52 -13.54 4.99
CA MET A 264 22.06 -13.16 3.67
C MET A 264 21.32 -11.97 3.05
N LYS A 265 20.00 -11.93 3.19
CA LYS A 265 19.19 -10.79 2.73
C LYS A 265 19.49 -9.53 3.54
N ARG A 266 19.60 -9.62 4.87
CA ARG A 266 19.96 -8.49 5.74
C ARG A 266 21.31 -7.92 5.31
N ASP A 267 22.33 -8.77 5.18
CA ASP A 267 23.70 -8.37 4.88
C ASP A 267 23.79 -7.72 3.49
N SER A 268 23.07 -8.27 2.50
CA SER A 268 22.98 -7.67 1.16
C SER A 268 22.33 -6.28 1.17
N VAL A 269 21.29 -6.08 1.99
CA VAL A 269 20.64 -4.77 2.14
C VAL A 269 21.54 -3.79 2.89
N GLU A 270 22.24 -4.25 3.93
CA GLU A 270 23.17 -3.42 4.71
C GLU A 270 24.34 -2.93 3.86
N HIS A 271 24.90 -3.80 3.00
CA HIS A 271 25.93 -3.38 2.04
C HIS A 271 25.43 -2.25 1.13
N TYR A 272 24.22 -2.38 0.58
CA TYR A 272 23.64 -1.35 -0.28
C TYR A 272 23.42 -0.02 0.46
N VAL A 273 22.95 -0.07 1.70
CA VAL A 273 22.77 1.14 2.54
C VAL A 273 24.11 1.80 2.84
N ASN A 274 25.15 1.02 3.12
CA ASN A 274 26.49 1.53 3.38
C ASN A 274 27.06 2.22 2.13
N ASP A 275 26.87 1.65 0.94
CA ASP A 275 27.30 2.27 -0.33
C ASP A 275 26.60 3.61 -0.58
N VAL A 276 25.29 3.67 -0.37
CA VAL A 276 24.52 4.92 -0.51
C VAL A 276 24.98 5.96 0.51
N THR A 277 25.20 5.55 1.75
CA THR A 277 25.66 6.46 2.82
C THR A 277 27.03 7.03 2.49
N LYS A 278 27.95 6.20 1.99
CA LYS A 278 29.27 6.65 1.53
C LYS A 278 29.16 7.67 0.40
N MET A 279 28.31 7.42 -0.60
CA MET A 279 28.07 8.35 -1.70
C MET A 279 27.49 9.69 -1.22
N MET A 280 26.56 9.66 -0.26
CA MET A 280 26.01 10.89 0.33
C MET A 280 27.09 11.69 1.07
N LEU A 281 27.95 11.02 1.84
CA LEU A 281 29.07 11.67 2.54
C LEU A 281 30.09 12.28 1.57
N ASP A 282 30.39 11.60 0.46
CA ASP A 282 31.29 12.11 -0.57
C ASP A 282 30.69 13.35 -1.27
N MET A 283 29.38 13.34 -1.55
CA MET A 283 28.66 14.50 -2.09
C MET A 283 28.65 15.68 -1.10
N ASP A 284 28.40 15.43 0.19
CA ASP A 284 28.42 16.48 1.22
C ASP A 284 29.82 17.10 1.35
N ARG A 285 30.88 16.29 1.24
CA ARG A 285 32.25 16.77 1.20
C ARG A 285 32.48 17.70 0.01
N GLU A 286 32.09 17.27 -1.19
CA GLU A 286 32.24 18.07 -2.41
C GLU A 286 31.47 19.40 -2.35
N ILE A 287 30.26 19.38 -1.77
CA ILE A 287 29.44 20.59 -1.56
C ILE A 287 30.13 21.55 -0.59
N ASN A 288 30.70 21.04 0.50
CA ASN A 288 31.38 21.86 1.50
C ASN A 288 32.68 22.45 0.95
N GLU A 289 33.48 21.67 0.22
CA GLU A 289 34.68 22.17 -0.48
C GLU A 289 34.33 23.30 -1.45
N LYS A 290 33.28 23.13 -2.26
CA LYS A 290 32.79 24.18 -3.18
C LYS A 290 32.29 25.42 -2.43
N LYS A 291 31.57 25.25 -1.31
CA LYS A 291 31.11 26.37 -0.47
C LYS A 291 32.28 27.15 0.13
N ASP A 292 33.32 26.46 0.59
CA ASP A 292 34.48 27.09 1.21
C ASP A 292 35.33 27.83 0.16
N MET A 293 35.48 27.27 -1.05
CA MET A 293 36.07 27.99 -2.19
C MET A 293 35.29 29.27 -2.55
N LEU A 294 33.96 29.21 -2.56
CA LEU A 294 33.11 30.38 -2.84
C LEU A 294 33.17 31.44 -1.73
N LYS A 295 33.37 31.04 -0.48
CA LYS A 295 33.59 31.97 0.64
C LYS A 295 34.98 32.62 0.57
N ALA A 296 36.01 31.88 0.16
CA ALA A 296 37.36 32.40 0.02
C ALA A 296 37.54 33.39 -1.15
N GLN A 297 36.59 33.43 -2.09
CA GLN A 297 36.55 34.39 -3.21
C GLN A 297 35.78 35.68 -2.91
N LYS A 298 35.21 35.83 -1.70
CA LYS A 298 34.56 37.06 -1.22
C LYS A 298 35.45 37.76 -0.20
#